data_AF-A0A7J5E9B3-F1
#
_entry.id   AF-A0A7J5E9B3-F1
#
_cell.length_a   1.000
_cell.length_b   1.000
_cell.length_c   1.000
_cell.angle_alpha   90.00
_cell.angle_beta   90.00
_cell.angle_gamma   90.00
#
_symmetry.space_group_name_H-M   'P 1'
#
loop_
_entity.id
_entity.type
_entity.pdbx_description
1 polymer ?
#
loop_
_entity_poly.entity_id
_entity_poly.type
_entity_poly.pdbx_seq_one_letter_code
_entity_poly.pdbx_strand_id
1 'polypeptide(L)'
;LWTSKANIENPETVIELYKSYINSGAEIITTNTFRTNPSAYKQTYLNISNETFVKESVRLALEARGDKQIIIAGSNAPAEDCYQVERTISQNELEYNHKTHIQMLWDSGVDIIWNETLSHMDEIKIICEYCSENELPFVINFFFTEDLNLLSGESLLQAVDFVLRFYPTAIGYNCISPKVFSKNHFLNFNCPWGFYLNCGSGNYADKNIKCGISPQDNVDFIKPYLRQQPLFIGSCCGSSPLHTKAIKDYFDEVY
;
A
#
# COMPACT_ATOMS: atom_id res chain seq x y z
N LEU A 1 -16.20 4.22 3.83
CA LEU A 1 -15.06 5.13 4.08
C LEU A 1 -14.66 5.19 5.56
N TRP A 2 -14.35 4.09 6.22
CA TRP A 2 -14.23 4.17 7.68
C TRP A 2 -13.02 5.01 8.12
N THR A 3 -11.84 4.85 7.50
CA THR A 3 -10.66 5.66 7.81
C THR A 3 -10.58 6.98 7.03
N SER A 4 -10.80 6.97 5.72
CA SER A 4 -10.56 8.17 4.89
C SER A 4 -11.51 9.34 5.20
N LYS A 5 -12.68 9.08 5.81
CA LYS A 5 -13.59 10.17 6.25
C LYS A 5 -12.93 11.08 7.29
N ALA A 6 -12.01 10.55 8.09
CA ALA A 6 -11.23 11.32 9.06
C ALA A 6 -10.36 12.39 8.39
N ASN A 7 -10.02 12.27 7.10
CA ASN A 7 -9.28 13.31 6.39
C ASN A 7 -10.03 14.65 6.36
N ILE A 8 -11.37 14.60 6.40
CA ILE A 8 -12.21 15.80 6.40
C ILE A 8 -12.73 16.10 7.81
N GLU A 9 -13.15 15.07 8.55
CA GLU A 9 -13.80 15.27 9.85
C GLU A 9 -12.80 15.48 11.00
N ASN A 10 -11.61 14.89 10.92
CA ASN A 10 -10.59 14.92 11.98
C ASN A 10 -9.17 15.08 11.39
N PRO A 11 -8.90 16.11 10.57
CA PRO A 11 -7.63 16.26 9.85
C PRO A 11 -6.41 16.32 10.77
N GLU A 12 -6.53 16.99 11.93
CA GLU A 12 -5.45 17.10 12.91
C GLU A 12 -5.01 15.72 13.43
N THR A 13 -5.95 14.82 13.72
CA THR A 13 -5.64 13.46 14.16
C THR A 13 -4.91 12.66 13.08
N VAL A 14 -5.24 12.88 11.81
CA VAL A 14 -4.54 12.24 10.69
C VAL A 14 -3.11 12.80 10.56
N ILE A 15 -2.92 14.11 10.70
CA ILE A 15 -1.59 14.75 10.70
C ILE A 15 -0.74 14.23 11.87
N GLU A 16 -1.31 14.17 13.08
CA GLU A 16 -0.63 13.61 14.26
C GLU A 16 -0.22 12.15 14.06
N LEU A 17 -1.07 11.35 13.41
CA LEU A 17 -0.75 9.97 13.08
C LEU A 17 0.43 9.88 12.12
N TYR A 18 0.45 10.65 11.02
CA TYR A 18 1.63 10.70 10.14
C TYR A 18 2.89 11.13 10.88
N LYS A 19 2.82 12.19 11.69
CA LYS A 19 3.94 12.66 12.51
C LYS A 19 4.45 11.56 13.45
N SER A 20 3.55 10.74 14.01
CA SER A 20 3.95 9.63 14.88
C SER A 20 4.75 8.56 14.12
N TYR A 21 4.36 8.21 12.89
CA TYR A 21 5.14 7.27 12.06
C TYR A 21 6.48 7.86 11.63
N ILE A 22 6.51 9.13 11.21
CA ILE A 22 7.75 9.85 10.86
C ILE A 22 8.70 9.88 12.06
N ASN A 23 8.21 10.25 13.25
CA ASN A 23 9.01 10.30 14.47
C ASN A 23 9.48 8.90 14.93
N SER A 24 8.75 7.85 14.55
CA SER A 24 9.18 6.46 14.74
C SER A 24 10.25 6.01 13.74
N GLY A 25 10.62 6.84 12.76
CA GLY A 25 11.67 6.55 11.79
C GLY A 25 11.19 6.07 10.42
N ALA A 26 9.90 6.26 10.08
CA ALA A 26 9.43 5.97 8.72
C ALA A 26 10.07 6.92 7.70
N GLU A 27 10.66 6.37 6.65
CA GLU A 27 11.23 7.11 5.50
C GLU A 27 10.23 7.22 4.32
N ILE A 28 9.17 6.40 4.36
CA ILE A 28 8.05 6.41 3.42
C ILE A 28 6.76 6.45 4.25
N ILE A 29 5.84 7.35 3.93
CA ILE A 29 4.48 7.33 4.47
C ILE A 29 3.47 7.24 3.32
N THR A 30 2.46 6.38 3.48
CA THR A 30 1.38 6.24 2.52
C THR A 30 0.25 7.23 2.85
N THR A 31 -0.30 7.91 1.86
CA THR A 31 -1.46 8.79 2.05
C THR A 31 -2.69 7.97 2.48
N ASN A 32 -3.59 8.54 3.28
CA ASN A 32 -4.83 7.91 3.75
C ASN A 32 -5.90 7.90 2.63
N THR A 33 -5.51 7.40 1.45
CA THR A 33 -6.25 7.41 0.19
C THR A 33 -6.69 6.01 -0.27
N PHE A 34 -6.47 4.98 0.54
CA PHE A 34 -6.87 3.60 0.23
C PHE A 34 -8.35 3.47 -0.16
N ARG A 35 -9.25 4.28 0.43
CA ARG A 35 -10.68 4.31 0.08
C ARG A 35 -11.12 5.65 -0.51
N THR A 36 -10.24 6.33 -1.25
CA THR A 36 -10.58 7.59 -1.95
C THR A 36 -10.70 7.43 -3.46
N ASN A 37 -10.56 6.20 -4.00
CA ASN A 37 -10.75 5.96 -5.43
C ASN A 37 -12.24 6.16 -5.85
N PRO A 38 -12.53 6.39 -7.15
CA PRO A 38 -13.88 6.63 -7.63
C PRO A 38 -14.91 5.57 -7.22
N SER A 39 -14.53 4.29 -7.25
CA SER A 39 -15.41 3.18 -6.89
C SER A 39 -15.80 3.21 -5.41
N ALA A 40 -14.84 3.44 -4.51
CA ALA A 40 -15.09 3.65 -3.09
C ALA A 40 -15.86 4.95 -2.83
N TYR A 41 -15.58 6.01 -3.59
CA TYR A 41 -16.20 7.33 -3.47
C TYR A 41 -17.70 7.34 -3.84
N LYS A 42 -18.10 6.54 -4.83
CA LYS A 42 -19.52 6.36 -5.21
C LYS A 42 -20.39 5.85 -4.04
N GLN A 43 -19.81 5.15 -3.08
CA GLN A 43 -20.52 4.56 -1.93
C GLN A 43 -20.67 5.55 -0.75
N THR A 44 -20.54 6.84 -1.02
CA THR A 44 -20.32 7.87 0.02
C THR A 44 -21.29 9.02 -0.17
N TYR A 45 -21.56 9.73 0.92
CA TYR A 45 -22.49 10.87 0.95
C TYR A 45 -21.75 12.16 1.32
N LEU A 46 -20.52 12.31 0.86
CA LEU A 46 -19.71 13.50 1.11
C LEU A 46 -20.18 14.66 0.21
N ASN A 47 -20.27 15.86 0.78
CA ASN A 47 -20.66 17.09 0.07
C ASN A 47 -19.47 17.79 -0.62
N ILE A 48 -18.44 17.03 -1.01
CA ILE A 48 -17.28 17.52 -1.76
C ILE A 48 -17.16 16.74 -3.07
N SER A 49 -16.19 17.05 -3.93
CA SER A 49 -15.88 16.20 -5.08
C SER A 49 -14.87 15.11 -4.69
N ASN A 50 -14.79 14.03 -5.49
CA ASN A 50 -13.77 13.01 -5.29
C ASN A 50 -12.36 13.60 -5.38
N GLU A 51 -12.15 14.49 -6.35
CA GLU A 51 -10.87 15.21 -6.55
C GLU A 51 -10.47 16.01 -5.32
N THR A 52 -11.39 16.82 -4.76
CA THR A 52 -11.14 17.57 -3.52
C THR A 52 -10.85 16.63 -2.37
N PHE A 53 -11.54 15.49 -2.29
CA PHE A 53 -11.30 14.51 -1.23
C PHE A 53 -9.89 13.90 -1.30
N VAL A 54 -9.42 13.51 -2.48
CA VAL A 54 -8.06 13.01 -2.68
C VAL A 54 -7.04 14.11 -2.36
N LYS A 55 -7.26 15.32 -2.89
CA LYS A 55 -6.38 16.46 -2.68
C LYS A 55 -6.20 16.81 -1.20
N GLU A 56 -7.29 16.89 -0.44
CA GLU A 56 -7.22 17.13 1.01
C GLU A 56 -6.51 15.98 1.72
N SER A 57 -6.75 14.73 1.31
CA SER A 57 -6.10 13.56 1.92
C SER A 57 -4.57 13.58 1.74
N VAL A 58 -4.09 13.99 0.56
CA VAL A 58 -2.65 14.14 0.27
C VAL A 58 -2.06 15.35 1.00
N ARG A 59 -2.79 16.47 1.07
CA ARG A 59 -2.37 17.69 1.77
C ARG A 59 -1.98 17.42 3.23
N LEU A 60 -2.72 16.56 3.93
CA LEU A 60 -2.42 16.18 5.32
C LEU A 60 -1.07 15.48 5.48
N ALA A 61 -0.71 14.60 4.53
CA ALA A 61 0.57 13.91 4.55
C ALA A 61 1.73 14.86 4.24
N LEU A 62 1.55 15.76 3.26
CA LEU A 62 2.51 16.81 2.92
C LEU A 62 2.74 17.76 4.10
N GLU A 63 1.68 18.17 4.80
CA GLU A 63 1.76 19.01 5.98
C GLU A 63 2.51 18.30 7.13
N ALA A 64 2.24 17.01 7.36
CA ALA A 64 2.94 16.23 8.37
C ALA A 64 4.44 16.05 8.06
N ARG A 65 4.81 15.89 6.79
CA ARG A 65 6.20 15.84 6.32
C ARG A 65 6.94 17.15 6.62
N GLY A 66 6.35 18.28 6.25
CA GLY A 66 7.05 19.58 6.26
C GLY A 66 8.30 19.52 5.39
N ASP A 67 9.43 19.98 5.93
CA ASP A 67 10.73 20.00 5.21
C ASP A 67 11.56 18.71 5.38
N LYS A 68 11.01 17.67 6.02
CA LYS A 68 11.73 16.40 6.21
C LYS A 68 11.84 15.64 4.90
N GLN A 69 12.95 14.93 4.70
CA GLN A 69 13.19 14.06 3.54
C GLN A 69 12.44 12.72 3.69
N ILE A 70 11.11 12.77 3.65
CA ILE A 70 10.23 11.61 3.70
C ILE A 70 9.49 11.49 2.37
N ILE A 71 9.40 10.28 1.82
CA ILE A 71 8.63 10.00 0.61
C ILE A 71 7.14 9.93 0.97
N ILE A 72 6.33 10.73 0.28
CA ILE A 72 4.87 10.67 0.30
C ILE A 72 4.41 9.74 -0.82
N ALA A 73 3.99 8.55 -0.43
CA ALA A 73 3.48 7.53 -1.34
C ALA A 73 1.95 7.66 -1.48
N GLY A 74 1.47 7.92 -2.70
CA GLY A 74 0.04 7.99 -3.02
C GLY A 74 -0.60 6.61 -2.98
N SER A 75 -1.30 6.26 -1.90
CA SER A 75 -1.96 4.95 -1.75
C SER A 75 -3.08 4.79 -2.79
N ASN A 76 -2.89 3.86 -3.73
CA ASN A 76 -3.87 3.44 -4.72
C ASN A 76 -4.23 1.97 -4.48
N ALA A 77 -5.42 1.73 -3.94
CA ALA A 77 -5.94 0.39 -3.64
C ALA A 77 -6.76 -0.20 -4.81
N PRO A 78 -7.12 -1.49 -4.75
CA PRO A 78 -8.08 -2.07 -5.67
C PRO A 78 -9.37 -1.27 -5.76
N ALA A 79 -10.02 -1.31 -6.92
CA ALA A 79 -11.27 -0.57 -7.13
C ALA A 79 -12.38 -1.02 -6.18
N GLU A 80 -12.45 -2.32 -5.91
CA GLU A 80 -13.44 -2.94 -5.05
C GLU A 80 -12.81 -3.43 -3.73
N ASP A 81 -13.37 -4.44 -3.06
CA ASP A 81 -12.74 -5.03 -1.87
C ASP A 81 -11.48 -5.82 -2.27
N CYS A 82 -10.36 -5.64 -1.56
CA CYS A 82 -9.09 -6.26 -1.92
C CYS A 82 -9.02 -7.77 -1.66
N TYR A 83 -10.03 -8.36 -1.01
CA TYR A 83 -10.10 -9.80 -0.71
C TYR A 83 -11.23 -10.53 -1.44
N GLN A 84 -12.02 -9.83 -2.25
CA GLN A 84 -13.04 -10.48 -3.06
C GLN A 84 -12.38 -11.23 -4.23
N VAL A 85 -12.98 -12.35 -4.65
CA VAL A 85 -12.58 -13.09 -5.86
C VAL A 85 -13.48 -12.73 -7.03
N GLU A 86 -14.79 -12.66 -6.77
CA GLU A 86 -15.77 -12.24 -7.77
C GLU A 86 -15.79 -10.73 -7.89
N ARG A 87 -15.87 -10.24 -9.12
CA ARG A 87 -15.98 -8.81 -9.42
C ARG A 87 -17.36 -8.43 -9.87
N THR A 88 -17.74 -7.21 -9.49
CA THR A 88 -19.02 -6.63 -9.87
C THR A 88 -18.86 -5.42 -10.78
N ILE A 89 -17.68 -4.79 -10.77
CA ILE A 89 -17.36 -3.63 -11.60
C ILE A 89 -17.07 -4.03 -13.06
N SER A 90 -17.50 -3.19 -14.01
CA SER A 90 -17.18 -3.38 -15.42
C SER A 90 -15.74 -2.97 -15.74
N GLN A 91 -15.17 -3.50 -16.84
CA GLN A 91 -13.83 -3.13 -17.31
C GLN A 91 -13.66 -1.61 -17.50
N ASN A 92 -14.64 -0.94 -18.09
CA ASN A 92 -14.59 0.52 -18.31
C ASN A 92 -14.56 1.29 -16.99
N GLU A 93 -15.31 0.82 -15.98
CA GLU A 93 -15.30 1.45 -14.66
C GLU A 93 -14.01 1.17 -13.89
N LEU A 94 -13.40 0.00 -14.09
CA LEU A 94 -12.09 -0.35 -13.53
C LEU A 94 -10.98 0.57 -14.08
N GLU A 95 -10.98 0.75 -15.41
CA GLU A 95 -10.07 1.67 -16.09
C GLU A 95 -10.28 3.11 -15.62
N TYR A 96 -11.53 3.57 -15.61
CA TYR A 96 -11.86 4.89 -15.10
C TYR A 96 -11.40 5.07 -13.65
N ASN A 97 -11.62 4.07 -12.79
CA ASN A 97 -11.25 4.12 -11.38
C ASN A 97 -9.74 4.34 -11.20
N HIS A 98 -8.89 3.48 -11.77
CA HIS A 98 -7.45 3.57 -11.54
C HIS A 98 -6.82 4.77 -12.23
N LYS A 99 -7.15 5.02 -13.50
CA LYS A 99 -6.59 6.16 -14.25
C LYS A 99 -6.93 7.48 -13.55
N THR A 100 -8.19 7.65 -13.15
CA THR A 100 -8.65 8.86 -12.46
C THR A 100 -8.00 9.00 -11.07
N HIS A 101 -7.95 7.92 -10.28
CA HIS A 101 -7.38 8.01 -8.93
C HIS A 101 -5.87 8.28 -8.95
N ILE A 102 -5.14 7.61 -9.84
CA ILE A 102 -3.69 7.83 -10.01
C ILE A 102 -3.43 9.27 -10.44
N GLN A 103 -4.18 9.81 -11.41
CA GLN A 103 -4.05 11.21 -11.82
C GLN A 103 -4.30 12.17 -10.65
N MET A 104 -5.40 11.97 -9.90
CA MET A 104 -5.73 12.81 -8.74
C MET A 104 -4.65 12.78 -7.67
N LEU A 105 -4.06 11.61 -7.39
CA LEU A 105 -2.95 11.46 -6.44
C LEU A 105 -1.71 12.23 -6.93
N TRP A 106 -1.35 12.04 -8.20
CA TRP A 106 -0.20 12.69 -8.81
C TRP A 106 -0.33 14.22 -8.83
N ASP A 107 -1.46 14.74 -9.30
CA ASP A 107 -1.74 16.18 -9.35
C ASP A 107 -1.79 16.82 -7.96
N SER A 108 -2.05 16.01 -6.92
CA SER A 108 -2.03 16.46 -5.53
C SER A 108 -0.63 16.54 -4.92
N GLY A 109 0.41 16.09 -5.64
CA GLY A 109 1.82 16.27 -5.26
C GLY A 109 2.42 15.13 -4.44
N VAL A 110 1.97 13.89 -4.63
CA VAL A 110 2.67 12.71 -4.08
C VAL A 110 3.99 12.48 -4.82
N ASP A 111 4.99 11.89 -4.15
CA ASP A 111 6.31 11.65 -4.75
C ASP A 111 6.33 10.36 -5.60
N ILE A 112 5.45 9.40 -5.30
CA ILE A 112 5.36 8.10 -5.97
C ILE A 112 3.94 7.52 -5.88
N ILE A 113 3.51 6.80 -6.93
CA ILE A 113 2.24 6.06 -6.91
C ILE A 113 2.44 4.71 -6.23
N TRP A 114 1.76 4.52 -5.10
CA TRP A 114 1.91 3.35 -4.25
C TRP A 114 0.69 2.44 -4.40
N ASN A 115 0.77 1.52 -5.35
CA ASN A 115 -0.33 0.59 -5.60
C ASN A 115 -0.25 -0.57 -4.61
N GLU A 116 -1.26 -0.70 -3.76
CA GLU A 116 -1.20 -1.61 -2.61
C GLU A 116 -2.32 -2.64 -2.60
N THR A 117 -1.99 -3.85 -2.14
CA THR A 117 -2.91 -4.98 -1.99
C THR A 117 -3.53 -5.43 -3.32
N LEU A 118 -2.76 -5.39 -4.41
CA LEU A 118 -3.26 -5.82 -5.72
C LEU A 118 -3.27 -7.35 -5.83
N SER A 119 -4.43 -7.91 -6.15
CA SER A 119 -4.66 -9.36 -6.23
C SER A 119 -5.32 -9.79 -7.55
N HIS A 120 -5.33 -8.90 -8.55
CA HIS A 120 -6.07 -9.09 -9.79
C HIS A 120 -5.30 -8.54 -11.01
N MET A 121 -5.09 -9.36 -12.03
CA MET A 121 -4.20 -9.03 -13.15
C MET A 121 -4.68 -7.94 -14.12
N ASP A 122 -5.98 -7.79 -14.33
CA ASP A 122 -6.55 -6.69 -15.13
C ASP A 122 -6.32 -5.31 -14.47
N GLU A 123 -6.44 -5.19 -13.14
CA GLU A 123 -6.11 -3.96 -12.40
C GLU A 123 -4.63 -3.67 -12.52
N ILE A 124 -3.78 -4.68 -12.31
CA ILE A 124 -2.33 -4.57 -12.47
C ILE A 124 -1.97 -4.11 -13.89
N LYS A 125 -2.61 -4.67 -14.92
CA LYS A 125 -2.41 -4.26 -16.33
C LYS A 125 -2.70 -2.78 -16.53
N ILE A 126 -3.90 -2.34 -16.13
CA ILE A 126 -4.35 -0.94 -16.27
C ILE A 126 -3.39 0.01 -15.57
N ILE A 127 -2.99 -0.32 -14.34
CA ILE A 127 -2.09 0.50 -13.53
C ILE A 127 -0.71 0.61 -14.19
N CYS A 128 -0.11 -0.52 -14.57
CA CYS A 128 1.22 -0.54 -15.19
C CYS A 128 1.23 0.22 -16.52
N GLU A 129 0.23 0.00 -17.38
CA GLU A 129 0.09 0.73 -18.65
C GLU A 129 -0.04 2.23 -18.39
N TYR A 130 -0.94 2.64 -17.50
CA TYR A 130 -1.18 4.05 -17.23
C TYR A 130 0.02 4.76 -16.59
N CYS A 131 0.65 4.16 -15.58
CA CYS A 131 1.84 4.75 -14.95
C CYS A 131 3.01 4.83 -15.94
N SER A 132 3.23 3.79 -16.75
CA SER A 132 4.31 3.77 -17.73
C SER A 132 4.08 4.78 -18.86
N GLU A 133 2.87 4.89 -19.40
CA GLU A 133 2.53 5.84 -20.47
C GLU A 133 2.67 7.31 -20.04
N ASN A 134 2.45 7.58 -18.76
CA ASN A 134 2.53 8.93 -18.18
C ASN A 134 3.85 9.18 -17.43
N GLU A 135 4.84 8.28 -17.56
CA GLU A 135 6.16 8.39 -16.92
C GLU A 135 6.11 8.61 -15.40
N LEU A 136 5.08 8.05 -14.73
CA LEU A 136 4.88 8.20 -13.29
C LEU A 136 5.71 7.16 -12.54
N PRO A 137 6.49 7.53 -11.50
CA PRO A 137 7.14 6.54 -10.64
C PRO A 137 6.07 5.75 -9.87
N PHE A 138 6.21 4.43 -9.86
CA PHE A 138 5.20 3.57 -9.25
C PHE A 138 5.78 2.30 -8.63
N VAL A 139 5.10 1.82 -7.59
CA VAL A 139 5.33 0.51 -6.96
C VAL A 139 4.07 -0.34 -7.09
N ILE A 140 4.25 -1.62 -7.39
CA ILE A 140 3.20 -2.63 -7.35
C ILE A 140 3.41 -3.52 -6.12
N ASN A 141 2.51 -3.44 -5.14
CA ASN A 141 2.50 -4.35 -4.00
C ASN A 141 1.42 -5.42 -4.18
N PHE A 142 1.87 -6.67 -4.27
CA PHE A 142 1.01 -7.82 -4.49
C PHE A 142 0.42 -8.35 -3.19
N PHE A 143 -0.83 -8.80 -3.29
CA PHE A 143 -1.46 -9.72 -2.34
C PHE A 143 -1.67 -11.07 -3.02
N PHE A 144 -1.25 -12.15 -2.37
CA PHE A 144 -1.33 -13.51 -2.91
C PHE A 144 -1.73 -14.53 -1.83
N THR A 145 -2.24 -15.68 -2.30
CA THR A 145 -2.75 -16.77 -1.45
C THR A 145 -1.66 -17.72 -0.98
N GLU A 146 -2.02 -18.70 -0.14
CA GLU A 146 -1.08 -19.74 0.33
C GLU A 146 -0.42 -20.55 -0.81
N ASP A 147 -1.04 -20.58 -1.99
CA ASP A 147 -0.57 -21.29 -3.19
C ASP A 147 0.28 -20.40 -4.11
N LEU A 148 0.66 -19.21 -3.65
CA LEU A 148 1.41 -18.20 -4.42
C LEU A 148 0.69 -17.77 -5.71
N ASN A 149 -0.63 -17.69 -5.66
CA ASN A 149 -1.46 -17.18 -6.75
C ASN A 149 -2.14 -15.87 -6.33
N LEU A 150 -2.41 -15.02 -7.32
CA LEU A 150 -3.35 -13.91 -7.17
C LEU A 150 -4.77 -14.44 -7.01
N LEU A 151 -5.70 -13.60 -6.53
CA LEU A 151 -7.11 -13.97 -6.42
C LEU A 151 -7.78 -14.16 -7.80
N SER A 152 -7.26 -13.50 -8.84
CA SER A 152 -7.66 -13.74 -10.23
C SER A 152 -7.16 -15.08 -10.82
N GLY A 153 -6.30 -15.81 -10.11
CA GLY A 153 -5.87 -17.16 -10.46
C GLY A 153 -4.50 -17.29 -11.10
N GLU A 154 -3.89 -16.21 -11.59
CA GLU A 154 -2.52 -16.22 -12.11
C GLU A 154 -1.50 -16.45 -11.00
N SER A 155 -0.37 -17.07 -11.34
CA SER A 155 0.71 -17.25 -10.38
C SER A 155 1.39 -15.92 -10.07
N LEU A 156 1.91 -15.78 -8.85
CA LEU A 156 2.68 -14.62 -8.43
C LEU A 156 3.86 -14.36 -9.38
N LEU A 157 4.53 -15.42 -9.84
CA LEU A 157 5.64 -15.33 -10.78
C LEU A 157 5.19 -14.71 -12.11
N GLN A 158 4.07 -15.18 -12.68
CA GLN A 158 3.51 -14.61 -13.91
C GLN A 158 3.16 -13.13 -13.76
N ALA A 159 2.61 -12.76 -12.59
CA ALA A 159 2.24 -11.38 -12.29
C ALA A 159 3.48 -10.48 -12.18
N VAL A 160 4.53 -10.93 -11.46
CA VAL A 160 5.79 -10.19 -11.34
C VAL A 160 6.45 -10.04 -12.70
N ASP A 161 6.61 -11.13 -13.47
CA ASP A 161 7.19 -11.10 -14.82
C ASP A 161 6.46 -10.13 -15.74
N PHE A 162 5.13 -10.07 -15.64
CA PHE A 162 4.31 -9.10 -16.37
C PHE A 162 4.70 -7.66 -16.00
N VAL A 163 4.74 -7.36 -14.70
CA VAL A 163 4.96 -6.00 -14.16
C VAL A 163 6.35 -5.48 -14.49
N LEU A 164 7.38 -6.33 -14.45
CA LEU A 164 8.77 -5.91 -14.72
C LEU A 164 8.98 -5.37 -16.14
N ARG A 165 8.11 -5.70 -17.08
CA ARG A 165 8.15 -5.16 -18.46
C ARG A 165 7.83 -3.66 -18.54
N PHE A 166 7.27 -3.09 -17.47
CA PHE A 166 6.91 -1.68 -17.36
C PHE A 166 7.88 -0.89 -16.48
N TYR A 167 9.02 -1.49 -16.09
CA TYR A 167 10.08 -0.84 -15.32
C TYR A 167 9.58 -0.09 -14.07
N PRO A 168 8.85 -0.76 -13.15
CA PRO A 168 8.40 -0.13 -11.92
C PRO A 168 9.61 0.35 -11.09
N THR A 169 9.40 1.34 -10.24
CA THR A 169 10.43 1.78 -9.28
C THR A 169 10.81 0.64 -8.34
N ALA A 170 9.82 -0.13 -7.90
CA ALA A 170 10.00 -1.35 -7.13
C ALA A 170 8.76 -2.24 -7.25
N ILE A 171 8.90 -3.50 -6.84
CA ILE A 171 7.76 -4.36 -6.50
C ILE A 171 7.69 -4.54 -4.98
N GLY A 172 6.56 -5.01 -4.48
CA GLY A 172 6.50 -5.43 -3.09
C GLY A 172 5.37 -6.37 -2.76
N TYR A 173 5.26 -6.66 -1.48
CA TYR A 173 4.26 -7.58 -0.93
C TYR A 173 3.66 -6.98 0.32
N ASN A 174 2.34 -6.90 0.39
CA ASN A 174 1.70 -6.27 1.54
C ASN A 174 0.39 -6.90 1.98
N CYS A 175 0.07 -6.68 3.25
CA CYS A 175 -1.12 -7.21 3.89
C CYS A 175 -1.26 -8.74 3.86
N ILE A 176 -0.17 -9.44 3.60
CA ILE A 176 -0.05 -10.90 3.65
C ILE A 176 0.38 -11.29 5.06
N SER A 177 -0.16 -12.39 5.59
CA SER A 177 0.31 -12.93 6.87
C SER A 177 1.76 -13.44 6.76
N PRO A 178 2.58 -13.33 7.83
CA PRO A 178 3.95 -13.86 7.84
C PRO A 178 4.06 -15.35 7.47
N LYS A 179 3.05 -16.16 7.83
CA LYS A 179 2.95 -17.57 7.46
C LYS A 179 2.85 -17.79 5.95
N VAL A 180 2.10 -16.95 5.25
CA VAL A 180 1.95 -17.06 3.79
C VAL A 180 3.16 -16.47 3.09
N PHE A 181 3.67 -15.34 3.58
CA PHE A 181 4.88 -14.72 3.04
C PHE A 181 6.09 -15.65 3.08
N SER A 182 6.25 -16.45 4.14
CA SER A 182 7.37 -17.39 4.26
C SER A 182 7.38 -18.54 3.25
N LYS A 183 6.24 -18.80 2.59
CA LYS A 183 6.16 -19.75 1.47
C LYS A 183 6.69 -19.16 0.16
N ASN A 184 6.84 -17.83 0.07
CA ASN A 184 7.36 -17.22 -1.15
C ASN A 184 8.88 -17.41 -1.23
N HIS A 185 9.31 -18.26 -2.15
CA HIS A 185 10.73 -18.49 -2.45
C HIS A 185 11.29 -17.52 -3.49
N PHE A 186 10.44 -16.70 -4.11
CA PHE A 186 10.79 -15.74 -5.14
C PHE A 186 10.69 -14.33 -4.58
N LEU A 187 11.70 -13.92 -3.83
CA LEU A 187 11.71 -12.61 -3.16
C LEU A 187 12.60 -11.59 -3.86
N ASN A 188 13.59 -12.04 -4.63
CA ASN A 188 14.50 -11.16 -5.36
C ASN A 188 14.40 -11.39 -6.87
N PHE A 189 13.87 -10.40 -7.57
CA PHE A 189 13.62 -10.44 -9.01
C PHE A 189 14.48 -9.43 -9.78
N ASN A 190 15.80 -9.38 -9.56
CA ASN A 190 16.72 -8.45 -10.25
C ASN A 190 16.18 -7.00 -10.39
N CYS A 191 15.35 -6.58 -9.44
CA CYS A 191 14.66 -5.31 -9.38
C CYS A 191 14.53 -4.91 -7.91
N PRO A 192 14.43 -3.62 -7.60
CA PRO A 192 14.17 -3.21 -6.23
C PRO A 192 12.85 -3.79 -5.73
N TRP A 193 12.86 -4.32 -4.52
CA TRP A 193 11.71 -5.00 -3.94
C TRP A 193 11.57 -4.68 -2.45
N GLY A 194 10.39 -4.87 -1.89
CA GLY A 194 10.17 -4.69 -0.45
C GLY A 194 8.92 -5.38 0.06
N PHE A 195 8.62 -5.23 1.35
CA PHE A 195 7.41 -5.83 1.92
C PHE A 195 6.95 -5.16 3.21
N TYR A 196 5.64 -5.19 3.47
CA TYR A 196 5.06 -4.72 4.73
C TYR A 196 3.84 -5.57 5.10
N LEU A 197 4.03 -6.46 6.07
CA LEU A 197 3.13 -7.59 6.30
C LEU A 197 2.01 -7.27 7.28
N ASN A 198 0.98 -8.10 7.26
CA ASN A 198 -0.15 -7.98 8.18
C ASN A 198 0.29 -8.38 9.60
N CYS A 199 0.11 -7.47 10.55
CA CYS A 199 0.36 -7.69 11.99
C CYS A 199 -0.94 -7.94 12.77
N GLY A 200 -2.08 -8.02 12.09
CA GLY A 200 -3.39 -8.24 12.66
C GLY A 200 -3.65 -9.71 13.02
N SER A 201 -4.37 -9.92 14.12
CA SER A 201 -4.99 -11.21 14.45
C SER A 201 -6.38 -11.31 13.82
N GLY A 202 -6.79 -12.50 13.42
CA GLY A 202 -8.13 -12.78 12.91
C GLY A 202 -8.15 -12.96 11.39
N ASN A 203 -9.35 -13.02 10.81
CA ASN A 203 -9.54 -13.05 9.37
C ASN A 203 -9.44 -11.64 8.79
N TYR A 204 -8.96 -11.52 7.55
CA TYR A 204 -8.83 -10.24 6.86
C TYR A 204 -10.17 -9.45 6.76
N ALA A 205 -11.30 -10.16 6.81
CA ALA A 205 -12.66 -9.60 6.75
C ALA A 205 -13.25 -9.21 8.12
N ASP A 206 -12.52 -9.40 9.23
CA ASP A 206 -13.03 -9.10 10.56
C ASP A 206 -13.17 -7.58 10.75
N LYS A 207 -14.32 -7.14 11.29
CA LYS A 207 -14.63 -5.72 11.53
C LYS A 207 -13.67 -5.04 12.52
N ASN A 208 -13.05 -5.83 13.40
CA ASN A 208 -12.12 -5.35 14.42
C ASN A 208 -10.83 -6.19 14.35
N ILE A 209 -9.84 -5.68 13.63
CA ILE A 209 -8.52 -6.30 13.58
C ILE A 209 -7.75 -5.85 14.82
N LYS A 210 -7.45 -6.79 15.72
CA LYS A 210 -6.53 -6.54 16.86
C LYS A 210 -5.10 -6.78 16.41
N CYS A 211 -4.14 -6.13 17.07
CA CYS A 211 -2.73 -6.46 16.90
C CYS A 211 -2.49 -7.91 17.34
N GLY A 212 -2.05 -8.75 16.40
CA GLY A 212 -1.75 -10.17 16.60
C GLY A 212 -0.26 -10.49 16.63
N ILE A 213 0.59 -9.53 16.28
CA ILE A 213 2.05 -9.68 16.24
C ILE A 213 2.65 -8.51 16.98
N SER A 214 3.47 -8.76 18.00
CA SER A 214 4.11 -7.66 18.74
C SER A 214 5.20 -6.97 17.89
N PRO A 215 5.60 -5.73 18.21
CA PRO A 215 6.71 -5.08 17.53
C PRO A 215 7.99 -5.93 17.48
N GLN A 216 8.32 -6.63 18.57
CA GLN A 216 9.50 -7.49 18.64
C GLN A 216 9.35 -8.74 17.77
N ASP A 217 8.19 -9.42 17.81
CA ASP A 217 7.94 -10.59 16.96
C ASP A 217 7.98 -10.22 15.47
N ASN A 218 7.49 -9.02 15.12
CA ASN A 218 7.58 -8.50 13.77
C ASN A 218 9.06 -8.31 13.36
N VAL A 219 9.88 -7.70 14.23
CA VAL A 219 11.32 -7.56 13.98
C VAL A 219 12.00 -8.92 13.82
N ASP A 220 11.72 -9.88 14.70
CA ASP A 220 12.30 -11.22 14.62
C ASP A 220 11.90 -11.96 13.33
N PHE A 221 10.68 -11.72 12.82
CA PHE A 221 10.25 -12.25 11.54
C PHE A 221 10.99 -11.62 10.34
N ILE A 222 11.26 -10.31 10.35
CA ILE A 222 11.91 -9.64 9.20
C ILE A 222 13.41 -9.95 9.09
N LYS A 223 14.09 -10.23 10.21
CA LYS A 223 15.57 -10.42 10.27
C LYS A 223 16.13 -11.34 9.19
N PRO A 224 15.57 -12.55 8.93
CA PRO A 224 16.11 -13.46 7.92
C PRO A 224 16.05 -12.89 6.49
N TYR A 225 15.12 -11.98 6.21
CA TYR A 225 14.91 -11.39 4.89
C TYR A 225 15.83 -10.21 4.60
N LEU A 226 16.42 -9.58 5.61
CA LEU A 226 17.33 -8.44 5.44
C LEU A 226 18.58 -8.77 4.61
N ARG A 227 19.05 -10.02 4.68
CA ARG A 227 20.17 -10.52 3.86
C ARG A 227 19.87 -10.49 2.37
N GLN A 228 18.59 -10.44 1.99
CA GLN A 228 18.15 -10.33 0.60
C GLN A 228 18.01 -8.88 0.13
N GLN A 229 18.40 -7.91 0.98
CA GLN A 229 18.48 -6.47 0.70
C GLN A 229 17.18 -5.90 0.11
N PRO A 230 16.03 -6.05 0.78
CA PRO A 230 14.83 -5.32 0.39
C PRO A 230 15.08 -3.81 0.46
N LEU A 231 14.58 -3.08 -0.54
CA LEU A 231 14.62 -1.62 -0.62
C LEU A 231 13.74 -0.96 0.46
N PHE A 232 12.62 -1.58 0.80
CA PHE A 232 11.72 -1.08 1.85
C PHE A 232 11.13 -2.22 2.67
N ILE A 233 10.93 -1.94 3.97
CA ILE A 233 10.24 -2.83 4.90
C ILE A 233 9.28 -1.99 5.74
N GLY A 234 8.13 -2.56 6.07
CA GLY A 234 7.20 -1.93 7.00
C GLY A 234 6.22 -2.91 7.62
N SER A 235 5.06 -2.40 7.98
CA SER A 235 3.95 -3.18 8.54
C SER A 235 2.62 -2.67 8.02
N CYS A 236 1.62 -3.55 7.94
CA CYS A 236 0.30 -3.26 7.38
C CYS A 236 -0.77 -3.31 8.49
N CYS A 237 -1.95 -3.89 8.22
CA CYS A 237 -3.05 -3.96 9.19
C CYS A 237 -2.62 -4.53 10.55
N GLY A 238 -3.18 -3.99 11.63
CA GLY A 238 -2.87 -4.41 13.01
C GLY A 238 -1.54 -3.88 13.57
N SER A 239 -0.75 -3.14 12.78
CA SER A 239 0.48 -2.50 13.24
C SER A 239 0.24 -1.11 13.84
N SER A 240 1.31 -0.49 14.31
CA SER A 240 1.32 0.83 14.96
C SER A 240 2.69 1.48 14.81
N PRO A 241 2.85 2.78 15.17
CA PRO A 241 4.16 3.44 15.16
C PRO A 241 5.23 2.73 15.99
N LEU A 242 4.86 1.89 16.96
CA LEU A 242 5.80 1.08 17.73
C LEU A 242 6.47 0.00 16.88
N HIS A 243 5.79 -0.53 15.87
CA HIS A 243 6.35 -1.50 14.94
C HIS A 243 7.42 -0.85 14.07
N THR A 244 7.12 0.32 13.50
CA THR A 244 8.08 1.13 12.75
C THR A 244 9.30 1.46 13.59
N LYS A 245 9.09 1.89 14.85
CA LYS A 245 10.19 2.20 15.78
C LYS A 245 11.07 0.99 16.05
N ALA A 246 10.47 -0.18 16.30
CA ALA A 246 11.22 -1.41 16.54
C ALA A 246 12.03 -1.84 15.30
N ILE A 247 11.48 -1.70 14.09
CA ILE A 247 12.22 -1.93 12.85
C ILE A 247 13.40 -0.94 12.76
N LYS A 248 13.15 0.36 12.92
CA LYS A 248 14.18 1.40 12.83
C LYS A 248 15.32 1.17 13.82
N ASP A 249 14.99 0.91 15.07
CA ASP A 249 15.98 0.66 16.14
C ASP A 249 16.88 -0.53 15.83
N TYR A 250 16.29 -1.61 15.30
CA TYR A 250 17.06 -2.77 14.88
C TYR A 250 17.99 -2.44 13.70
N PHE A 251 17.53 -1.64 12.73
CA PHE A 251 18.37 -1.23 11.59
C PHE A 251 19.54 -0.36 12.05
N ASP A 252 19.30 0.63 12.91
CA ASP A 252 20.34 1.54 13.43
C ASP A 252 21.35 0.82 14.36
N GLU A 253 20.97 -0.32 14.95
CA GLU A 253 21.89 -1.15 15.74
C GLU A 253 22.82 -2.01 14.86
N VAL A 254 22.32 -2.47 13.70
CA VAL A 254 22.99 -3.49 12.89
C VAL A 254 23.77 -2.92 11.70
N TYR A 255 23.35 -1.78 11.15
CA TYR A 255 23.90 -1.18 9.94
C TYR A 255 24.37 0.26 10.18
#